data_AF-G1KP40-F1
#
_entry.id   AF-G1KP40-F1
#
_cell.length_a   1.000
_cell.length_b   1.000
_cell.length_c   1.000
_cell.angle_alpha   90.00
_cell.angle_beta   90.00
_cell.angle_gamma   90.00
#
_symmetry.space_group_name_H-M   'P 1'
#
loop_
_entity.id
_entity.type
_entity.pdbx_description
1 polymer ?
#
loop_
_entity_poly.entity_id
_entity_poly.type
_entity_poly.pdbx_seq_one_letter_code
_entity_poly.pdbx_strand_id
1 'polypeptide(L)'
;MGLLQMYFVFFSSNSTRLGNICSCHHFEREDFSAKASRPVTLLPKVSLNHLSIMSEQFLGTWKLISSENFDEYMKELGVCYSQRKLGSLAKPTVVITKNKDVITIRTETIFKVNEVSFRLGQEFEETTMDCRHAKSIVTMEGGTLTKVQKWGDKCTIIKRKLVGGNMVVECTMNDVTCTRIYARV
;
A
#
# COMPACT_ATOMS: atom_id res chain seq x y z
N MET A 1 39.33 -41.60 -37.41
CA MET A 1 38.42 -40.88 -38.33
C MET A 1 37.18 -40.53 -37.52
N GLY A 2 36.76 -39.30 -37.23
CA GLY A 2 37.25 -37.95 -37.44
C GLY A 2 36.63 -37.07 -36.32
N LEU A 3 37.47 -36.27 -35.67
CA LEU A 3 37.42 -34.79 -35.55
C LEU A 3 36.20 -34.15 -34.84
N LEU A 4 36.55 -33.52 -33.70
CA LEU A 4 35.86 -32.42 -33.02
C LEU A 4 35.49 -31.27 -34.00
N GLN A 5 34.36 -30.61 -33.73
CA GLN A 5 34.21 -29.20 -34.04
C GLN A 5 33.49 -28.47 -32.88
N MET A 6 34.27 -27.67 -32.16
CA MET A 6 33.80 -26.61 -31.27
C MET A 6 33.11 -25.51 -32.09
N TYR A 7 31.99 -24.99 -31.61
CA TYR A 7 31.51 -23.67 -32.01
C TYR A 7 31.56 -22.73 -30.80
N PHE A 8 32.59 -21.88 -30.83
CA PHE A 8 32.66 -20.60 -30.13
C PHE A 8 31.71 -19.62 -30.83
N VAL A 9 30.88 -18.91 -30.07
CA VAL A 9 30.29 -17.63 -30.54
C VAL A 9 30.68 -16.55 -29.54
N PHE A 10 31.23 -15.49 -30.12
CA PHE A 10 31.90 -14.36 -29.50
C PHE A 10 31.00 -13.51 -28.60
N PHE A 11 31.58 -13.08 -27.48
CA PHE A 11 31.19 -11.90 -26.73
C PHE A 11 31.38 -10.64 -27.59
N SER A 12 30.38 -9.76 -27.58
CA SER A 12 30.53 -8.35 -27.94
C SER A 12 30.10 -7.52 -26.73
N SER A 13 31.09 -6.98 -26.03
CA SER A 13 30.94 -5.95 -25.01
C SER A 13 30.57 -4.61 -25.64
N ASN A 14 29.52 -3.95 -25.14
CA ASN A 14 29.55 -2.49 -25.03
C ASN A 14 28.75 -2.00 -23.82
N SER A 15 29.39 -1.10 -23.08
CA SER A 15 28.96 -0.51 -21.81
C SER A 15 28.19 0.78 -22.08
N THR A 16 27.04 1.00 -21.44
CA THR A 16 26.77 2.20 -20.58
C THR A 16 25.37 2.15 -19.95
N ARG A 17 25.32 2.43 -18.62
CA ARG A 17 24.16 2.63 -17.72
C ARG A 17 23.33 3.87 -18.13
N LEU A 18 22.03 3.98 -17.84
CA LEU A 18 21.37 4.29 -16.54
C LEU A 18 19.85 3.99 -16.68
N GLY A 19 19.21 3.12 -15.88
CA GLY A 19 18.57 3.40 -14.57
C GLY A 19 17.12 3.92 -14.78
N ASN A 20 16.03 3.18 -14.54
CA ASN A 20 15.55 2.59 -13.28
C ASN A 20 14.58 1.43 -13.56
N ILE A 21 14.82 0.27 -12.95
CA ILE A 21 13.91 -0.89 -13.00
C ILE A 21 13.70 -1.36 -11.56
N CYS A 22 12.43 -1.49 -11.16
CA CYS A 22 11.99 -2.20 -9.96
C CYS A 22 12.67 -3.57 -9.89
N SER A 23 13.57 -3.76 -8.93
CA SER A 23 14.25 -5.03 -8.74
C SER A 23 13.32 -6.04 -8.07
N CYS A 24 12.75 -6.93 -8.89
CA CYS A 24 12.24 -8.23 -8.45
C CYS A 24 13.36 -9.25 -8.68
N HIS A 25 14.11 -9.58 -7.63
CA HIS A 25 15.17 -10.59 -7.74
C HIS A 25 14.57 -11.99 -7.93
N HIS A 26 14.96 -12.59 -9.06
CA HIS A 26 14.90 -14.01 -9.37
C HIS A 26 15.86 -14.75 -8.40
N PHE A 27 15.37 -15.78 -7.72
CA PHE A 27 16.12 -16.58 -6.74
C PHE A 27 16.54 -17.89 -7.41
N GLU A 28 17.83 -18.01 -7.74
CA GLU A 28 18.45 -19.26 -8.19
C GLU A 28 18.74 -20.19 -7.01
N ARG A 29 18.60 -21.50 -7.25
CA ARG A 29 18.86 -22.57 -6.29
C ARG A 29 20.38 -22.76 -6.14
N GLU A 30 20.86 -22.74 -4.91
CA GLU A 30 22.21 -23.17 -4.54
C GLU A 30 22.11 -24.31 -3.51
N ASP A 31 22.98 -25.29 -3.69
CA ASP A 31 22.97 -26.62 -3.09
C ASP A 31 23.15 -26.65 -1.57
N PHE A 32 22.40 -27.55 -0.92
CA PHE A 32 22.45 -27.79 0.52
C PHE A 32 23.68 -28.67 0.86
N SER A 33 24.73 -28.06 1.42
CA SER A 33 25.73 -28.77 2.19
C SER A 33 25.87 -28.15 3.57
N ALA A 34 25.69 -29.00 4.57
CA ALA A 34 25.56 -28.69 5.98
C ALA A 34 26.71 -27.84 6.56
N LYS A 35 26.38 -26.87 7.41
CA LYS A 35 27.08 -26.60 8.69
C LYS A 35 26.41 -25.51 9.55
N ALA A 36 26.35 -25.84 10.83
CA ALA A 36 26.31 -24.97 12.00
C ALA A 36 25.07 -24.08 12.23
N SER A 37 24.21 -24.56 13.12
CA SER A 37 23.20 -23.80 13.85
C SER A 37 23.80 -22.55 14.52
N ARG A 38 23.42 -21.37 14.03
CA ARG A 38 23.50 -20.11 14.78
C ARG A 38 22.10 -19.80 15.31
N PRO A 39 21.95 -19.29 16.55
CA PRO A 39 20.64 -18.95 17.07
C PRO A 39 20.04 -17.84 16.21
N VAL A 40 18.90 -18.11 15.60
CA VAL A 40 18.06 -17.14 14.92
C VAL A 40 17.64 -16.12 15.98
N THR A 41 18.18 -14.91 15.92
CA THR A 41 17.75 -13.81 16.77
C THR A 41 16.29 -13.51 16.42
N LEU A 42 15.40 -13.86 17.33
CA LEU A 42 13.96 -13.67 17.21
C LEU A 42 13.66 -12.17 17.05
N LEU A 43 13.09 -11.79 15.90
CA LEU A 43 12.39 -10.52 15.76
C LEU A 43 11.29 -10.46 16.84
N PRO A 44 11.05 -9.31 17.48
CA PRO A 44 10.06 -9.23 18.53
C PRO A 44 8.68 -9.51 17.93
N LYS A 45 8.07 -10.64 18.31
CA LYS A 45 6.66 -10.92 18.05
C LYS A 45 5.84 -9.88 18.79
N VAL A 46 5.45 -8.81 18.10
CA VAL A 46 4.42 -7.90 18.60
C VAL A 46 3.18 -8.75 18.84
N SER A 47 2.75 -8.83 20.11
CA SER A 47 1.59 -9.63 20.49
C SER A 47 0.33 -9.14 19.77
N LEU A 48 -0.53 -10.05 19.31
CA LEU A 48 -1.80 -9.74 18.64
C LEU A 48 -2.68 -8.77 19.45
N ASN A 49 -2.58 -8.81 20.78
CA ASN A 49 -3.28 -7.91 21.70
C ASN A 49 -2.78 -6.46 21.61
N HIS A 50 -1.51 -6.25 21.27
CA HIS A 50 -0.96 -4.91 21.08
C HIS A 50 -1.43 -4.31 19.74
N LEU A 51 -1.47 -5.13 18.69
CA LEU A 51 -2.01 -4.72 17.37
C LEU A 51 -3.50 -4.36 17.46
N SER A 52 -4.28 -5.11 18.25
CA SER A 52 -5.70 -4.83 18.44
C SER A 52 -5.92 -3.45 19.08
N ILE A 53 -5.16 -3.11 20.13
CA ILE A 53 -5.23 -1.81 20.83
C ILE A 53 -4.83 -0.66 19.88
N MET A 54 -3.80 -0.84 19.06
CA MET A 54 -3.37 0.19 18.11
C MET A 54 -4.43 0.49 17.04
N SER A 55 -5.11 -0.55 16.54
CA SER A 55 -6.21 -0.38 15.58
C SER A 55 -7.42 0.35 16.17
N GLU A 56 -7.63 0.24 17.48
CA GLU A 56 -8.79 0.82 18.16
C GLU A 56 -8.74 2.34 18.26
N GLN A 57 -7.55 2.93 18.23
CA GLN A 57 -7.37 4.39 18.25
C GLN A 57 -7.98 5.06 17.00
N PHE A 58 -8.08 4.34 15.89
CA PHE A 58 -8.67 4.85 14.65
C PHE A 58 -10.20 4.77 14.63
N LEU A 59 -10.83 4.05 15.56
CA LEU A 59 -12.28 3.89 15.58
C LEU A 59 -12.99 5.21 15.85
N GLY A 60 -14.10 5.42 15.15
CA GLY A 60 -14.92 6.62 15.24
C GLY A 60 -15.15 7.27 13.88
N THR A 61 -15.66 8.50 13.94
CA THR A 61 -16.02 9.29 12.78
C THR A 61 -15.02 10.42 12.58
N TRP A 62 -14.59 10.61 11.34
CA TRP A 62 -13.54 11.54 10.96
C TRP A 62 -14.01 12.40 9.78
N LYS A 63 -13.94 13.72 9.89
CA LYS A 63 -14.30 14.66 8.81
C LYS A 63 -13.06 15.32 8.23
N LEU A 64 -12.99 15.39 6.91
CA LEU A 64 -11.89 16.08 6.23
C LEU A 64 -11.88 17.56 6.62
N ILE A 65 -10.71 18.06 7.04
CA ILE A 65 -10.48 19.47 7.33
C ILE A 65 -9.43 20.11 6.42
N SER A 66 -8.47 19.34 5.89
CA SER A 66 -7.45 19.82 4.95
C SER A 66 -7.08 18.74 3.95
N SER A 67 -6.70 19.15 2.74
CA SER A 67 -6.24 18.27 1.67
C SER A 67 -5.25 19.00 0.77
N GLU A 68 -4.08 18.42 0.58
CA GLU A 68 -2.99 18.96 -0.23
C GLU A 68 -2.60 17.97 -1.32
N ASN A 69 -2.37 18.46 -2.54
CA ASN A 69 -1.88 17.69 -3.69
C ASN A 69 -2.76 16.49 -4.14
N PHE A 70 -4.04 16.46 -3.78
CA PHE A 70 -4.93 15.33 -4.07
C PHE A 70 -5.27 15.18 -5.57
N ASP A 71 -5.36 16.29 -6.32
CA ASP A 71 -5.62 16.24 -7.77
C ASP A 71 -4.46 15.56 -8.52
N GLU A 72 -3.22 15.91 -8.20
CA GLU A 72 -2.03 15.29 -8.81
C GLU A 72 -1.92 13.81 -8.41
N TYR A 73 -2.21 13.45 -7.16
CA TYR A 73 -2.27 12.03 -6.77
C TYR A 73 -3.32 11.25 -7.58
N MET A 74 -4.53 11.79 -7.73
CA MET A 74 -5.56 11.14 -8.56
C MET A 74 -5.16 11.07 -10.05
N LYS A 75 -4.46 12.08 -10.56
CA LYS A 75 -3.93 12.07 -11.92
C LYS A 75 -2.89 10.96 -12.11
N GLU A 76 -1.99 10.79 -11.15
CA GLU A 76 -0.99 9.72 -11.14
C GLU A 76 -1.61 8.32 -11.08
N LEU A 77 -2.72 8.16 -10.35
CA LEU A 77 -3.53 6.93 -10.36
C LEU A 77 -4.16 6.64 -11.74
N GLY A 78 -4.25 7.62 -12.63
CA GLY A 78 -4.93 7.52 -13.93
C GLY A 78 -6.41 7.91 -13.90
N VAL A 79 -6.87 8.62 -12.86
CA VAL A 79 -8.26 9.06 -12.73
C VAL A 79 -8.55 10.18 -13.74
N CYS A 80 -9.70 10.11 -14.42
CA CYS A 80 -10.06 11.07 -15.45
C CYS A 80 -10.36 12.46 -14.87
N TYR A 81 -10.12 13.51 -15.66
CA TYR A 81 -10.17 14.91 -15.21
C TYR A 81 -11.47 15.30 -14.47
N SER A 82 -12.63 14.87 -14.98
CA SER A 82 -13.93 15.17 -14.38
C SER A 82 -14.06 14.56 -12.97
N GLN A 83 -13.67 13.30 -12.80
CA GLN A 83 -13.65 12.63 -11.49
C GLN A 83 -12.68 13.32 -10.53
N ARG A 84 -11.51 13.79 -11.02
CA ARG A 84 -10.55 14.52 -10.17
C ARG A 84 -11.12 15.82 -9.64
N LYS A 85 -11.85 16.60 -10.46
CA LYS A 85 -12.51 17.82 -10.00
C LYS A 85 -13.55 17.55 -8.92
N LEU A 86 -14.39 16.54 -9.10
CA LEU A 86 -15.36 16.15 -8.07
C LEU A 86 -14.67 15.63 -6.79
N GLY A 87 -13.61 14.83 -6.94
CA GLY A 87 -12.84 14.29 -5.82
C GLY A 87 -12.13 15.37 -5.00
N SER A 88 -11.59 16.40 -5.67
CA SER A 88 -10.93 17.54 -5.02
C SER A 88 -11.89 18.45 -4.28
N LEU A 89 -13.15 18.56 -4.74
CA LEU A 89 -14.21 19.31 -4.06
C LEU A 89 -14.87 18.51 -2.92
N ALA A 90 -14.77 17.18 -2.95
CA ALA A 90 -15.41 16.32 -1.97
C ALA A 90 -14.78 16.49 -0.57
N LYS A 91 -15.66 16.61 0.43
CA LYS A 91 -15.31 16.63 1.85
C LYS A 91 -15.79 15.32 2.51
N PRO A 92 -15.05 14.21 2.35
CA PRO A 92 -15.49 12.93 2.87
C PRO A 92 -15.60 12.92 4.39
N THR A 93 -16.60 12.21 4.88
CA THR A 93 -16.66 11.69 6.24
C THR A 93 -16.22 10.22 6.20
N VAL A 94 -15.26 9.86 7.04
CA VAL A 94 -14.74 8.50 7.17
C VAL A 94 -15.20 7.94 8.51
N VAL A 95 -15.94 6.84 8.48
CA VAL A 95 -16.37 6.11 9.67
C VAL A 95 -15.58 4.81 9.73
N ILE A 96 -14.88 4.59 10.83
CA ILE A 96 -14.08 3.38 11.07
C ILE A 96 -14.71 2.62 12.23
N THR A 97 -15.14 1.40 11.98
CA THR A 97 -15.73 0.50 12.97
C THR A 97 -14.96 -0.81 13.03
N LYS A 98 -15.14 -1.55 14.12
CA LYS A 98 -14.53 -2.87 14.31
C LYS A 98 -15.55 -3.80 14.94
N ASN A 99 -15.74 -4.96 14.33
CA ASN A 99 -16.52 -6.06 14.88
C ASN A 99 -15.59 -7.26 15.02
N LYS A 100 -15.27 -7.61 16.27
CA LYS A 100 -14.24 -8.61 16.61
C LYS A 100 -12.90 -8.25 15.94
N ASP A 101 -12.52 -9.00 14.92
CA ASP A 101 -11.28 -8.91 14.17
C ASP A 101 -11.49 -8.40 12.73
N VAL A 102 -12.71 -7.98 12.38
CA VAL A 102 -13.03 -7.29 11.12
C VAL A 102 -13.04 -5.78 11.38
N ILE A 103 -12.28 -5.03 10.59
CA ILE A 103 -12.30 -3.57 10.56
C ILE A 103 -13.06 -3.15 9.30
N THR A 104 -13.99 -2.20 9.45
CA THR A 104 -14.73 -1.61 8.35
C THR A 104 -14.39 -0.13 8.24
N ILE A 105 -13.98 0.30 7.05
CA ILE A 105 -13.79 1.71 6.71
C ILE A 105 -14.89 2.10 5.72
N ARG A 106 -15.82 2.93 6.17
CA ARG A 106 -16.87 3.53 5.35
C ARG A 106 -16.47 4.97 5.03
N THR A 107 -16.40 5.32 3.75
CA THR A 107 -16.13 6.66 3.26
C THR A 107 -17.37 7.21 2.58
N GLU A 108 -17.84 8.35 3.06
CA GLU A 108 -19.07 8.99 2.62
C GLU A 108 -18.76 10.36 2.05
N THR A 109 -19.18 10.59 0.80
CA THR A 109 -19.20 11.89 0.17
C THR A 109 -20.62 12.21 -0.25
N ILE A 110 -20.89 13.46 -0.68
CA ILE A 110 -22.17 13.82 -1.28
C ILE A 110 -22.48 13.05 -2.58
N PHE A 111 -21.46 12.47 -3.21
CA PHE A 111 -21.57 11.81 -4.52
C PHE A 111 -21.69 10.29 -4.40
N LYS A 112 -20.95 9.69 -3.48
CA LYS A 112 -20.78 8.23 -3.38
C LYS A 112 -20.45 7.83 -1.95
N VAL A 113 -20.98 6.68 -1.57
CA VAL A 113 -20.59 5.94 -0.38
C VAL A 113 -19.78 4.73 -0.84
N ASN A 114 -18.65 4.48 -0.17
CA ASN A 114 -17.83 3.29 -0.38
C ASN A 114 -17.49 2.69 0.97
N GLU A 115 -17.61 1.38 1.08
CA GLU A 115 -17.34 0.66 2.32
C GLU A 115 -16.44 -0.53 2.01
N VAL A 116 -15.41 -0.72 2.84
CA VAL A 116 -14.47 -1.82 2.72
C VAL A 116 -14.27 -2.45 4.09
N SER A 117 -14.42 -3.77 4.15
CA SER A 117 -14.25 -4.57 5.37
C SER A 117 -13.08 -5.53 5.19
N PHE A 118 -12.17 -5.57 6.14
CA PHE A 118 -10.93 -6.34 6.03
C PHE A 118 -10.44 -6.82 7.40
N ARG A 119 -9.53 -7.79 7.37
CA ARG A 119 -8.75 -8.23 8.53
C ARG A 119 -7.31 -7.77 8.35
N LEU A 120 -6.65 -7.36 9.44
CA LEU A 120 -5.25 -6.94 9.37
C LEU A 120 -4.36 -8.10 8.89
N GLY A 121 -3.45 -7.80 7.98
CA GLY A 121 -2.51 -8.78 7.40
C GLY A 121 -3.13 -9.75 6.39
N GLN A 122 -4.40 -9.62 6.03
CA GLN A 122 -5.05 -10.47 5.04
C GLN A 122 -5.35 -9.69 3.75
N GLU A 123 -5.06 -10.31 2.61
CA GLU A 123 -5.42 -9.75 1.31
C GLU A 123 -6.94 -9.83 1.08
N PHE A 124 -7.49 -8.83 0.40
CA PHE A 124 -8.88 -8.80 -0.02
C PHE A 124 -9.02 -8.06 -1.36
N GLU A 125 -10.10 -8.34 -2.08
CA GLU A 125 -10.47 -7.61 -3.28
C GLU A 125 -11.36 -6.42 -2.92
N GLU A 126 -11.16 -5.30 -3.62
CA GLU A 126 -12.02 -4.14 -3.47
C GLU A 126 -12.25 -3.42 -4.80
N THR A 127 -13.40 -2.75 -4.88
CA THR A 127 -13.65 -1.75 -5.91
C THR A 127 -13.51 -0.37 -5.26
N THR A 128 -12.52 0.40 -5.71
CA THR A 128 -12.23 1.72 -5.15
C THR A 128 -13.29 2.76 -5.56
N MET A 129 -13.29 3.93 -4.92
CA MET A 129 -14.25 5.00 -5.25
C MET A 129 -14.16 5.45 -6.71
N ASP A 130 -12.95 5.46 -7.26
CA ASP A 130 -12.61 5.73 -8.66
C ASP A 130 -12.74 4.50 -9.58
N CYS A 131 -13.43 3.45 -9.13
CA CYS A 131 -13.80 2.26 -9.90
C CYS A 131 -12.64 1.38 -10.38
N ARG A 132 -11.49 1.40 -9.69
CA ARG A 132 -10.43 0.38 -9.90
C ARG A 132 -10.79 -0.89 -9.14
N HIS A 133 -10.60 -2.03 -9.77
CA HIS A 133 -10.57 -3.32 -9.09
C HIS A 133 -9.14 -3.58 -8.62
N ALA A 134 -8.94 -3.59 -7.31
CA ALA A 134 -7.63 -3.74 -6.70
C ALA A 134 -7.61 -4.91 -5.72
N LYS A 135 -6.44 -5.52 -5.60
CA LYS A 135 -6.12 -6.40 -4.48
C LYS A 135 -5.39 -5.57 -3.42
N SER A 136 -5.88 -5.66 -2.20
CA SER A 136 -5.43 -4.80 -1.11
C SER A 136 -5.08 -5.58 0.14
N ILE A 137 -4.12 -5.05 0.89
CA ILE A 137 -3.74 -5.56 2.22
C ILE A 137 -3.60 -4.36 3.16
N VAL A 138 -4.06 -4.53 4.40
CA VAL A 138 -3.91 -3.52 5.44
C VAL A 138 -3.09 -4.08 6.60
N THR A 139 -2.03 -3.37 6.97
CA THR A 139 -1.16 -3.73 8.10
C THR A 139 -1.14 -2.61 9.14
N MET A 140 -0.78 -2.96 10.37
CA MET A 140 -0.62 -2.02 11.48
C MET A 140 0.78 -2.16 12.05
N GLU A 141 1.60 -1.12 11.89
CA GLU A 141 3.01 -1.13 12.33
C GLU A 141 3.37 0.25 12.89
N GLY A 142 3.99 0.31 14.07
CA GLY A 142 4.51 1.56 14.64
C GLY A 142 3.49 2.69 14.81
N GLY A 143 2.20 2.36 14.98
CA GLY A 143 1.09 3.31 15.13
C GLY A 143 0.53 3.80 13.80
N THR A 144 0.96 3.20 12.70
CA THR A 144 0.55 3.56 11.34
C THR A 144 -0.27 2.43 10.73
N LEU A 145 -1.51 2.76 10.33
CA LEU A 145 -2.35 1.85 9.53
C LEU A 145 -2.00 2.04 8.06
N THR A 146 -1.33 1.05 7.47
CA THR A 146 -0.87 1.12 6.07
C THR A 146 -1.75 0.23 5.20
N LYS A 147 -2.34 0.80 4.16
CA LYS A 147 -3.08 0.08 3.14
C LYS A 147 -2.29 0.11 1.83
N VAL A 148 -1.96 -1.04 1.29
CA VAL A 148 -1.34 -1.18 -0.03
C VAL A 148 -2.39 -1.68 -1.00
N GLN A 149 -2.57 -1.00 -2.13
CA GLN A 149 -3.51 -1.41 -3.19
C GLN A 149 -2.71 -1.70 -4.46
N LYS A 150 -2.96 -2.86 -5.08
CA LYS A 150 -2.31 -3.28 -6.32
C LYS A 150 -3.34 -3.59 -7.41
N TRP A 151 -3.09 -3.12 -8.62
CA TRP A 151 -3.91 -3.43 -9.81
C TRP A 151 -3.03 -3.41 -11.06
N GLY A 152 -3.07 -4.48 -11.85
CA GLY A 152 -2.11 -4.67 -12.94
C GLY A 152 -0.66 -4.60 -12.43
N ASP A 153 0.14 -3.75 -13.04
CA ASP A 153 1.53 -3.43 -12.68
C ASP A 153 1.66 -2.23 -11.71
N LYS A 154 0.54 -1.64 -11.28
CA LYS A 154 0.50 -0.43 -10.45
C LYS A 154 0.29 -0.72 -8.97
N CYS A 155 0.84 0.14 -8.11
CA CYS A 155 0.75 0.03 -6.66
C CYS A 155 0.68 1.42 -5.99
N THR A 156 -0.35 1.66 -5.17
CA THR A 156 -0.43 2.85 -4.32
C THR A 156 -0.43 2.46 -2.84
N ILE A 157 0.10 3.34 -2.00
CA ILE A 157 0.20 3.17 -0.55
C ILE A 157 -0.58 4.29 0.12
N ILE A 158 -1.47 3.93 1.06
CA ILE A 158 -2.23 4.87 1.87
C ILE A 158 -1.89 4.61 3.34
N LYS A 159 -1.19 5.55 3.97
CA LYS A 159 -0.83 5.50 5.39
C LYS A 159 -1.77 6.38 6.20
N ARG A 160 -2.22 5.90 7.36
CA ARG A 160 -2.99 6.69 8.33
C ARG A 160 -2.26 6.69 9.66
N LYS A 161 -2.07 7.87 10.23
CA LYS A 161 -1.44 8.07 11.53
C LYS A 161 -2.22 9.09 12.33
N LEU A 162 -2.29 8.91 13.65
CA LEU A 162 -2.84 9.91 14.55
C LEU A 162 -1.74 10.88 14.99
N VAL A 163 -1.96 12.18 14.74
CA VAL A 163 -1.04 13.26 15.10
C VAL A 163 -1.85 14.39 15.70
N GLY A 164 -1.57 14.73 16.97
CA GLY A 164 -2.27 15.82 17.66
C GLY A 164 -3.79 15.64 17.72
N GLY A 165 -4.28 14.40 17.85
CA GLY A 165 -5.71 14.08 17.86
C GLY A 165 -6.38 14.01 16.48
N ASN A 166 -5.69 14.42 15.41
CA ASN A 166 -6.19 14.32 14.04
C ASN A 166 -5.68 13.06 13.35
N MET A 167 -6.46 12.53 12.40
CA MET A 167 -6.02 11.47 11.51
C MET A 167 -5.38 12.10 10.27
N VAL A 168 -4.06 11.96 10.16
CA VAL A 168 -3.27 12.34 8.98
C VAL A 168 -3.22 11.14 8.05
N VAL A 169 -3.62 11.35 6.80
CA VAL A 169 -3.66 10.35 5.75
C VAL A 169 -2.72 10.78 4.63
N GLU A 170 -1.68 10.00 4.39
CA GLU A 170 -0.73 10.19 3.29
C GLU A 170 -1.00 9.14 2.23
N CYS A 171 -1.24 9.57 0.99
CA CYS A 171 -1.36 8.66 -0.15
C CYS A 171 -0.21 8.89 -1.11
N THR A 172 0.48 7.82 -1.50
CA THR A 172 1.66 7.88 -2.37
C THR A 172 1.50 6.89 -3.53
N MET A 173 1.68 7.41 -4.74
CA MET A 173 1.78 6.65 -5.98
C MET A 173 3.01 7.16 -6.73
N ASN A 174 3.97 6.28 -7.03
CA ASN A 174 5.28 6.67 -7.59
C ASN A 174 5.91 7.79 -6.73
N ASP A 175 6.33 8.90 -7.34
CA ASP A 175 6.92 10.05 -6.67
C ASP A 175 5.89 11.09 -6.19
N VAL A 176 4.59 10.84 -6.41
CA VAL A 176 3.51 11.77 -6.07
C VAL A 176 2.92 11.40 -4.71
N THR A 177 2.95 12.34 -3.77
CA THR A 177 2.33 12.21 -2.45
C THR A 177 1.28 13.29 -2.23
N CYS A 178 0.14 12.90 -1.67
CA CYS A 178 -0.89 13.81 -1.16
C CYS A 178 -1.10 13.59 0.33
N THR A 179 -1.46 14.66 1.03
CA THR A 179 -1.72 14.64 2.47
C THR A 179 -3.13 15.14 2.74
N ARG A 180 -3.89 14.39 3.52
CA ARG A 180 -5.27 14.71 3.92
C ARG A 180 -5.40 14.62 5.43
N ILE A 181 -5.94 15.65 6.05
CA ILE A 181 -6.10 15.73 7.51
C ILE A 181 -7.57 15.66 7.84
N TYR A 182 -7.91 14.78 8.78
CA TYR A 182 -9.26 14.59 9.28
C TYR A 182 -9.33 14.88 10.78
N ALA A 183 -10.34 15.64 11.18
CA ALA A 183 -10.68 15.85 12.58
C ALA A 183 -11.70 14.82 13.05
N ARG A 184 -11.59 14.39 14.30
CA ARG A 184 -12.61 13.55 14.94
C ARG A 184 -13.90 14.33 15.13
N VAL A 185 -15.04 13.67 14.95
CA VAL A 185 -16.39 14.19 15.23
C VAL A 185 -16.87 13.72 16.59
#